data_AF-A0A382KQB8-F1
#
_entry.id   AF-A0A382KQB8-F1
#
_cell.length_a   1.000
_cell.length_b   1.000
_cell.length_c   1.000
_cell.angle_alpha   90.00
_cell.angle_beta   90.00
_cell.angle_gamma   90.00
#
_symmetry.space_group_name_H-M   'P 1'
#
loop_
_entity.id
_entity.type
_entity.pdbx_description
1 polymer ?
#
loop_
_entity_poly.entity_id
_entity_poly.type
_entity_poly.pdbx_seq_one_letter_code
_entity_poly.pdbx_strand_id
1 'polypeptide(L)'
;MSNQAALETNKLIELNKEYFELTSIVEAINKFNDHKQDLLNLNELLKDNDSSIREMAEVEIKEKKDKLKLIEDELLKSLIPKDANDSKNSILEIRAGTGGDEASLFAADLF
;
A
#
# COMPACT_ATOMS: atom_id res chain seq x y z
N MET A 1 15.21 29.05 -32.45
CA MET A 1 15.94 27.82 -32.05
C MET A 1 16.16 27.67 -30.54
N SER A 2 16.17 28.75 -29.74
CA SER A 2 16.38 28.66 -28.27
C SER A 2 15.18 28.08 -27.47
N ASN A 3 13.94 28.34 -27.90
CA ASN A 3 12.76 27.95 -27.12
C ASN A 3 12.45 26.44 -27.15
N GLN A 4 12.78 25.77 -28.26
CA GLN A 4 12.53 24.33 -28.44
C GLN A 4 13.52 23.49 -27.61
N ALA A 5 14.79 23.88 -27.56
CA ALA A 5 15.79 23.23 -26.70
C ALA A 5 15.51 23.39 -25.20
N ALA A 6 14.95 24.54 -24.79
CA ALA A 6 14.52 24.77 -23.41
C ALA A 6 13.29 23.91 -23.04
N LEU A 7 12.33 23.75 -23.97
CA LEU A 7 11.16 22.89 -23.78
C LEU A 7 11.56 21.41 -23.59
N GLU A 8 12.49 20.91 -24.41
CA GLU A 8 13.03 19.54 -24.30
C GLU A 8 13.78 19.33 -22.96
N THR A 9 14.52 20.34 -22.50
CA THR A 9 15.24 20.28 -21.22
C THR A 9 14.27 20.22 -20.03
N ASN A 10 13.22 21.04 -20.04
CA ASN A 10 12.20 21.02 -18.98
C ASN A 10 11.47 19.67 -18.92
N LYS A 11 11.13 19.11 -20.08
CA LYS A 11 10.49 17.80 -20.17
C LYS A 11 11.38 16.68 -19.65
N LEU A 12 12.69 16.75 -19.91
CA LEU A 12 13.66 15.80 -19.37
C LEU A 12 13.80 15.90 -17.84
N ILE A 13 13.68 17.10 -17.26
CA ILE A 13 13.68 17.30 -15.81
C ILE A 13 12.42 16.68 -15.18
N GLU A 14 11.24 16.89 -15.79
CA GLU A 14 9.98 16.29 -15.31
C GLU A 14 10.02 14.76 -15.36
N LEU A 15 10.45 14.19 -16.49
CA LEU A 15 10.55 12.73 -16.65
C LEU A 15 11.53 12.10 -15.66
N ASN A 16 12.66 12.75 -15.36
CA ASN A 16 13.59 12.24 -14.35
C ASN A 16 12.95 12.28 -12.95
N LYS A 17 12.23 13.35 -12.60
CA LYS A 17 11.52 13.42 -11.31
C LYS A 17 10.50 12.31 -11.18
N GLU A 18 9.66 12.11 -12.20
CA GLU A 18 8.67 11.03 -12.25
C GLU A 18 9.35 9.65 -12.15
N TYR A 19 10.45 9.43 -12.87
CA TYR A 19 11.22 8.20 -12.80
C TYR A 19 11.74 7.92 -11.37
N PHE A 20 12.31 8.93 -10.70
CA PHE A 20 12.81 8.78 -9.33
C PHE A 20 11.68 8.48 -8.34
N GLU A 21 10.54 9.16 -8.48
CA GLU A 21 9.36 8.92 -7.63
C GLU A 21 8.84 7.48 -7.82
N LEU A 22 8.67 7.05 -9.07
CA LEU A 22 8.21 5.70 -9.40
C LEU A 22 9.20 4.60 -8.99
N THR A 23 10.52 4.86 -9.07
CA THR A 23 11.55 3.87 -8.73
C THR A 23 11.36 3.34 -7.31
N SER A 24 11.14 4.25 -6.34
CA SER A 24 10.93 3.87 -4.93
C SER A 24 9.69 2.99 -4.73
N ILE A 25 8.61 3.26 -5.48
CA ILE A 25 7.38 2.48 -5.46
C ILE A 25 7.62 1.09 -6.07
N VAL A 26 8.30 1.03 -7.21
CA VAL A 26 8.62 -0.24 -7.89
C VAL A 26 9.48 -1.14 -7.01
N GLU A 27 10.48 -0.58 -6.32
CA GLU A 27 11.30 -1.33 -5.36
C GLU A 27 10.47 -1.93 -4.22
N ALA A 28 9.53 -1.15 -3.67
CA ALA A 28 8.61 -1.63 -2.64
C ALA A 28 7.69 -2.76 -3.15
N ILE A 29 7.15 -2.63 -4.36
CA ILE A 29 6.33 -3.68 -5.01
C ILE A 29 7.14 -4.96 -5.21
N ASN A 30 8.38 -4.86 -5.70
CA ASN A 30 9.23 -6.03 -5.90
C ASN A 30 9.48 -6.76 -4.59
N LYS A 31 9.82 -6.03 -3.53
CA LYS A 31 10.00 -6.60 -2.18
C LYS A 31 8.73 -7.29 -1.68
N PHE A 32 7.56 -6.68 -1.88
CA PHE A 32 6.29 -7.31 -1.52
C PHE A 32 6.06 -8.63 -2.27
N ASN A 33 6.32 -8.64 -3.58
CA ASN A 33 6.18 -9.83 -4.42
C ASN A 33 7.14 -10.95 -4.01
N ASP A 34 8.40 -10.62 -3.68
CA ASP A 34 9.38 -11.60 -3.20
C ASP A 34 8.91 -12.25 -1.88
N HIS A 35 8.44 -11.45 -0.93
CA HIS A 35 7.89 -11.95 0.33
C HIS A 35 6.66 -12.84 0.13
N LYS A 36 5.77 -12.46 -0.80
CA LYS A 36 4.61 -13.27 -1.17
C LYS A 36 5.02 -14.60 -1.79
N GLN A 37 6.05 -14.59 -2.62
CA GLN A 37 6.51 -15.79 -3.28
C GLN A 37 7.24 -16.73 -2.32
N ASP A 38 8.02 -16.19 -1.40
CA ASP A 38 8.58 -17.00 -0.33
C ASP A 38 7.52 -17.64 0.56
N LEU A 39 6.42 -16.93 0.86
CA LEU A 39 5.30 -17.51 1.59
C LEU A 39 4.70 -18.69 0.81
N LEU A 40 4.57 -18.59 -0.51
CA LEU A 40 4.11 -19.71 -1.34
C LEU A 40 5.06 -20.91 -1.22
N ASN A 41 6.37 -20.68 -1.33
CA ASN A 41 7.38 -21.73 -1.15
C ASN A 41 7.30 -22.39 0.24
N LEU A 42 7.15 -21.60 1.30
CA LEU A 42 6.98 -22.14 2.66
C LEU A 42 5.69 -22.95 2.82
N ASN A 43 4.60 -22.55 2.18
CA ASN A 43 3.36 -23.32 2.18
C ASN A 43 3.51 -24.67 1.45
N GLU A 44 4.44 -24.79 0.50
CA GLU A 44 4.75 -26.08 -0.12
C GLU A 44 5.46 -27.03 0.86
N LEU A 45 6.33 -26.50 1.72
CA LEU A 45 7.02 -27.28 2.77
C LEU A 45 6.05 -27.87 3.81
N LEU A 46 4.86 -27.30 3.97
CA LEU A 46 3.81 -27.89 4.82
C LEU A 46 3.32 -29.25 4.32
N LYS A 47 3.61 -29.61 3.07
CA LYS A 47 3.27 -30.91 2.47
C LYS A 47 4.38 -31.95 2.63
N ASP A 48 5.49 -31.60 3.30
CA ASP A 48 6.59 -32.53 3.54
C ASP A 48 6.16 -33.67 4.49
N ASN A 49 6.79 -34.84 4.35
CA ASN A 49 6.50 -35.99 5.19
C ASN A 49 7.18 -35.88 6.57
N ASP A 50 8.26 -35.09 6.68
CA ASP A 50 8.95 -34.83 7.93
C ASP A 50 8.19 -33.80 8.78
N SER A 51 7.83 -34.17 10.01
CA SER A 51 7.14 -33.26 10.95
C SER A 51 8.00 -32.08 11.37
N SER A 52 9.32 -32.27 11.50
CA SER A 52 10.26 -31.19 11.86
C SER A 52 10.28 -30.08 10.81
N ILE A 53 10.25 -30.46 9.52
CA ILE A 53 10.22 -29.52 8.41
C ILE A 53 8.90 -28.72 8.42
N ARG A 54 7.78 -29.40 8.65
CA ARG A 54 6.46 -28.74 8.72
C ARG A 54 6.36 -27.76 9.89
N GLU A 55 6.82 -28.15 11.08
CA GLU A 55 6.82 -27.27 12.26
C GLU A 55 7.68 -26.02 12.04
N MET A 56 8.85 -26.18 11.41
CA MET A 56 9.71 -25.05 11.03
C MET A 56 9.01 -24.11 10.04
N ALA A 57 8.38 -24.67 9.01
CA ALA A 57 7.64 -23.89 8.02
C ALA A 57 6.46 -23.14 8.64
N GLU A 58 5.72 -23.72 9.58
CA GLU A 58 4.61 -23.05 10.28
C GLU A 58 5.07 -21.81 11.05
N VAL A 59 6.20 -21.92 11.76
CA VAL A 59 6.81 -20.80 12.50
C VAL A 59 7.22 -19.69 11.53
N GLU A 60 7.94 -20.02 10.46
CA GLU A 60 8.37 -19.04 9.47
C GLU A 60 7.20 -18.38 8.73
N ILE A 61 6.17 -19.14 8.37
CA ILE A 61 4.95 -18.61 7.73
C ILE A 61 4.29 -17.57 8.60
N LYS A 62 4.20 -17.81 9.92
CA LYS A 62 3.59 -16.87 10.85
C LYS A 62 4.34 -15.54 10.86
N GLU A 63 5.66 -15.58 11.05
CA GLU A 63 6.47 -14.37 11.05
C GLU A 63 6.43 -13.64 9.71
N LYS A 64 6.41 -14.39 8.61
CA LYS A 64 6.45 -13.81 7.26
C LYS A 64 5.11 -13.22 6.84
N LYS A 65 3.99 -13.75 7.33
CA LYS A 65 2.66 -13.13 7.17
C LYS A 65 2.59 -11.79 7.89
N ASP A 66 3.11 -11.70 9.11
CA ASP A 66 3.13 -10.44 9.87
C ASP A 66 3.98 -9.39 9.15
N LYS A 67 5.16 -9.78 8.65
CA LYS A 67 6.02 -8.90 7.84
C LYS A 67 5.37 -8.50 6.52
N LEU A 68 4.71 -9.43 5.83
CA LEU A 68 4.04 -9.13 4.56
C LEU A 68 2.95 -8.08 4.76
N LYS A 69 2.17 -8.18 5.84
CA LYS A 69 1.13 -7.21 6.17
C LYS A 69 1.71 -5.81 6.41
N LEU A 70 2.83 -5.71 7.13
CA LEU A 70 3.50 -4.42 7.35
C LEU A 70 4.00 -3.81 6.03
N ILE A 71 4.62 -4.63 5.16
CA ILE A 71 5.11 -4.19 3.85
C ILE A 71 3.93 -3.76 2.95
N GLU A 72 2.82 -4.49 3.00
CA GLU A 72 1.59 -4.16 2.26
C GLU A 72 1.02 -2.82 2.71
N ASP A 73 0.91 -2.59 4.02
CA ASP A 73 0.41 -1.32 4.58
C ASP A 73 1.32 -0.13 4.19
N GLU A 74 2.65 -0.33 4.20
CA GLU A 74 3.62 0.68 3.77
C GLU A 74 3.52 0.97 2.28
N LEU A 75 3.38 -0.08 1.46
CA LEU A 75 3.21 0.04 0.02
C LEU A 75 1.90 0.77 -0.33
N LEU A 76 0.78 0.39 0.29
CA LEU A 76 -0.50 1.06 0.06
C LEU A 76 -0.43 2.55 0.40
N LYS A 77 0.27 2.93 1.47
CA LYS A 77 0.50 4.34 1.83
C LYS A 77 1.37 5.06 0.80
N SER A 78 2.40 4.41 0.25
CA SER A 78 3.28 5.05 -0.73
C SER A 78 2.61 5.27 -2.09
N LEU A 79 1.57 4.50 -2.41
CA LEU A 79 0.73 4.69 -3.60
C LEU A 79 -0.23 5.88 -3.49
N ILE A 80 -0.41 6.45 -2.30
CA ILE A 80 -1.25 7.64 -2.11
C ILE A 80 -0.46 8.85 -2.64
N PRO A 81 -0.92 9.51 -3.71
CA PRO A 81 -0.28 10.74 -4.16
C PRO A 81 -0.37 11.77 -3.04
N LYS A 82 0.72 12.48 -2.77
CA LYS A 82 0.73 13.54 -1.75
C LYS A 82 -0.31 14.60 -2.09
N ASP A 83 -1.37 14.71 -1.28
CA ASP A 83 -2.33 15.81 -1.40
C ASP A 83 -1.79 17.00 -0.59
N ALA A 84 -1.81 18.19 -1.18
CA ALA A 84 -1.45 19.44 -0.49
C ALA A 84 -2.30 19.69 0.78
N ASN A 85 -3.46 19.03 0.88
CA ASN A 85 -4.37 19.12 2.01
C ASN A 85 -4.20 18.01 3.06
N ASP A 86 -3.38 16.97 2.84
CA ASP A 86 -3.18 15.87 3.80
C ASP A 86 -2.65 16.33 5.17
N SER A 87 -1.98 17.49 5.20
CA SER A 87 -1.44 18.09 6.43
C SER A 87 -2.45 18.94 7.22
N LYS A 88 -3.67 19.12 6.71
CA LYS A 88 -4.69 19.99 7.33
C LYS A 88 -5.68 19.15 8.15
N ASN A 89 -6.26 19.77 9.17
CA ASN A 89 -7.39 19.17 9.89
C ASN A 89 -8.60 19.09 8.97
N SER A 90 -9.33 17.97 9.06
CA SER A 90 -10.61 17.77 8.37
C SER A 90 -11.78 17.95 9.33
N ILE A 91 -12.86 18.55 8.85
CA ILE A 91 -14.13 18.61 9.57
C ILE A 91 -15.07 17.61 8.89
N LEU A 92 -15.54 16.62 9.64
CA LEU A 92 -16.54 15.65 9.18
C LEU A 92 -17.92 16.09 9.68
N GLU A 93 -18.77 16.55 8.77
CA GLU A 93 -20.17 16.85 9.09
C GLU A 93 -21.05 15.66 8.72
N ILE A 94 -21.60 14.98 9.73
CA ILE A 94 -22.59 13.92 9.55
C ILE A 94 -23.99 14.53 9.66
N ARG A 95 -24.84 14.34 8.64
CA ARG A 95 -26.21 14.87 8.60
C ARG A 95 -27.19 13.74 8.31
N ALA A 96 -28.29 13.69 9.05
CA ALA A 96 -29.38 12.74 8.77
C ALA A 96 -29.99 13.04 7.38
N GLY A 97 -30.11 11.99 6.57
CA GLY A 97 -30.76 12.05 5.26
C GLY A 97 -32.27 11.84 5.34
N THR A 98 -32.87 11.38 4.25
CA THR A 98 -34.28 10.92 4.25
C THR A 98 -34.42 9.63 5.05
N GLY A 99 -35.52 9.50 5.80
CA GLY A 99 -35.74 8.37 6.72
C GLY A 99 -35.96 8.78 8.17
N GLY A 100 -36.25 10.06 8.45
CA GLY A 100 -36.77 10.52 9.74
C GLY A 100 -35.91 10.14 10.96
N ASP A 101 -36.55 9.47 11.92
CA ASP A 101 -35.93 9.08 13.18
C ASP A 101 -34.86 7.99 12.95
N GLU A 102 -35.08 7.08 12.01
CA GLU A 102 -34.12 6.03 11.68
C GLU A 102 -32.84 6.60 11.06
N ALA A 103 -32.97 7.59 10.17
CA ALA A 103 -31.82 8.29 9.60
C ALA A 103 -31.05 9.11 10.65
N SER A 104 -31.76 9.64 11.66
CA SER A 104 -31.16 10.38 12.77
C SER A 104 -30.42 9.45 13.74
N LEU A 105 -30.98 8.27 14.04
CA LEU A 105 -30.34 7.25 14.86
C LEU A 105 -29.07 6.73 14.19
N PHE A 106 -29.13 6.45 12.88
CA PHE A 106 -27.95 6.00 12.13
C PHE A 106 -26.86 7.07 12.04
N ALA A 107 -27.24 8.34 11.88
CA ALA A 107 -26.28 9.45 11.93
C ALA A 107 -25.62 9.57 13.31
N ALA A 108 -26.35 9.29 14.39
CA ALA A 108 -25.80 9.26 15.75
C ALA A 108 -24.86 8.06 15.97
N ASP A 109 -25.15 6.89 15.38
CA ASP A 109 -24.31 5.70 15.47
C ASP A 109 -22.96 5.84 14.71
N LEU A 110 -22.91 6.71 13.70
CA LEU A 110 -21.68 7.00 12.95
C LEU A 110 -20.74 8.00 13.65
N PHE A 111 -21.18 8.64 14.73
CA PHE A 111 -20.44 9.70 15.45
C PHE A 111 -19.56 9.14 16.58
#